data_AF-A0AAP2YWN7-F1
#
_entry.id   AF-A0AAP2YWN7-F1
#
_cell.length_a   1.000
_cell.length_b   1.000
_cell.length_c   1.000
_cell.angle_alpha   90.00
_cell.angle_beta   90.00
_cell.angle_gamma   90.00
#
_symmetry.space_group_name_H-M   'P 1'
#
loop_
_entity.id
_entity.type
_entity.pdbx_description
1 polymer ?
#
loop_
_entity_poly.entity_id
_entity_poly.type
_entity_poly.pdbx_seq_one_letter_code
_entity_poly.pdbx_strand_id
1 'polypeptide(L)'
;MIAPDLEVAVVGAGPAGIGTAVALERLDIDYAVLERDVIGASFRQWPAEMRLLTPSFPGNAFGARDLNAITLDTSPALALDCEHPTGDEYAEYLEAVADFHDVRVETGVDVECVVDHAGSEESADETADEEGTTGFTLETNTGPIRARFVIWAAGQCGYPADGSIPGGDWGVHVASIDSWADHADRVDGADAIVVGGAESGIDAAIGLAIEGLAVTVLDDEGTWQYRSPDPSEVLSPRTNERLARALEDETVAPIELVAGARVDRLECDRSASGSGSETGTESGPQTQESYVAVTTDGERYEATTPPILATGFEGSLGLVAESFAFENDNDDCPLLTDRDESTTTPGLFLVGPQVAHDGQSFCFIYKFRQRFAVVAETIGDRLGVDTDSLEEYREKRMFLEDLECCEPDYCDC
;
A
#
# COMPACT_ATOMS: atom_id res chain seq x y z
N MET A 1 20.30 -20.43 2.62
CA MET A 1 20.29 -20.92 1.23
C MET A 1 18.97 -21.61 1.03
N ILE A 2 18.13 -21.02 0.18
CA ILE A 2 16.76 -21.49 -0.09
C ILE A 2 16.85 -22.88 -0.72
N ALA A 3 15.92 -23.76 -0.38
CA ALA A 3 15.74 -25.00 -1.12
C ALA A 3 15.30 -24.63 -2.56
N PRO A 4 15.82 -25.28 -3.60
CA PRO A 4 15.43 -24.96 -4.97
C PRO A 4 13.95 -25.23 -5.26
N ASP A 5 13.31 -26.06 -4.42
CA ASP A 5 11.91 -26.45 -4.51
C ASP A 5 11.24 -26.16 -3.15
N LEU A 6 10.11 -25.46 -3.17
CA LEU A 6 9.26 -25.12 -2.01
C LEU A 6 7.84 -25.70 -2.22
N GLU A 7 7.10 -25.95 -1.14
CA GLU A 7 5.66 -26.19 -1.27
C GLU A 7 4.93 -24.86 -1.52
N VAL A 8 5.31 -23.81 -0.79
CA VAL A 8 4.69 -22.48 -0.90
C VAL A 8 5.74 -21.36 -0.98
N ALA A 9 5.65 -20.50 -1.98
CA ALA A 9 6.39 -19.24 -2.03
C ALA A 9 5.47 -18.07 -1.72
N VAL A 10 5.80 -17.26 -0.72
CA VAL A 10 5.12 -16.01 -0.39
C VAL A 10 5.95 -14.85 -0.92
N VAL A 11 5.42 -14.02 -1.81
CA VAL A 11 6.16 -12.92 -2.46
C VAL A 11 5.84 -11.61 -1.76
N GLY A 12 6.80 -11.06 -1.02
CA GLY A 12 6.72 -9.80 -0.26
C GLY A 12 6.61 -10.00 1.25
N ALA A 13 7.47 -9.34 2.03
CA ALA A 13 7.48 -9.37 3.50
C ALA A 13 6.83 -8.11 4.11
N GLY A 14 5.70 -7.70 3.54
CA GLY A 14 4.79 -6.74 4.14
C GLY A 14 3.85 -7.38 5.18
N PRO A 15 2.83 -6.63 5.65
CA PRO A 15 1.87 -7.12 6.66
C PRO A 15 1.10 -8.34 6.17
N ALA A 16 0.78 -8.37 4.87
CA ALA A 16 0.07 -9.48 4.24
C ALA A 16 0.94 -10.74 4.14
N GLY A 17 2.19 -10.61 3.70
CA GLY A 17 3.11 -11.75 3.58
C GLY A 17 3.49 -12.33 4.93
N ILE A 18 3.88 -11.49 5.90
CA ILE A 18 4.23 -11.96 7.25
C ILE A 18 3.00 -12.57 7.94
N GLY A 19 1.82 -11.94 7.84
CA GLY A 19 0.60 -12.45 8.47
C GLY A 19 0.16 -13.80 7.90
N THR A 20 0.21 -13.97 6.58
CA THR A 20 -0.06 -15.26 5.93
C THR A 20 1.00 -16.31 6.27
N ALA A 21 2.27 -15.94 6.32
CA ALA A 21 3.34 -16.86 6.73
C ALA A 21 3.15 -17.37 8.16
N VAL A 22 2.70 -16.52 9.10
CA VAL A 22 2.35 -16.96 10.47
C VAL A 22 1.17 -17.94 10.49
N ALA A 23 0.22 -17.84 9.55
CA ALA A 23 -0.83 -18.85 9.40
C ALA A 23 -0.28 -20.17 8.82
N LEU A 24 0.61 -20.11 7.82
CA LEU A 24 1.27 -21.28 7.24
C LEU A 24 2.19 -22.00 8.25
N GLU A 25 2.88 -21.27 9.12
CA GLU A 25 3.74 -21.82 10.18
C GLU A 25 2.97 -22.79 11.11
N ARG A 26 1.64 -22.66 11.20
CA ARG A 26 0.78 -23.54 11.99
C ARG A 26 0.44 -24.87 11.31
N LEU A 27 0.82 -25.07 10.05
CA LEU A 27 0.41 -26.19 9.20
C LEU A 27 1.53 -27.21 8.86
N ASP A 28 2.75 -27.05 9.39
CA ASP A 28 3.92 -27.91 9.08
C ASP A 28 4.19 -28.04 7.55
N ILE A 29 3.99 -26.93 6.81
CA ILE A 29 4.21 -26.81 5.36
C ILE A 29 5.58 -26.16 5.12
N ASP A 30 6.35 -26.63 4.12
CA ASP A 30 7.60 -25.96 3.72
C ASP A 30 7.30 -24.71 2.87
N TYR A 31 7.56 -23.54 3.45
CA TYR A 31 7.39 -22.27 2.79
C TYR A 31 8.62 -21.37 2.92
N ALA A 32 8.68 -20.32 2.10
CA ALA A 32 9.56 -19.18 2.32
C ALA A 32 8.89 -17.88 1.90
N VAL A 33 9.17 -16.80 2.63
CA VAL A 33 8.81 -15.43 2.25
C VAL A 33 9.99 -14.80 1.50
N LEU A 34 9.78 -14.39 0.26
CA LEU A 34 10.78 -13.77 -0.59
C LEU A 34 10.56 -12.25 -0.58
N GLU A 35 11.55 -11.50 -0.11
CA GLU A 35 11.48 -10.04 0.01
C GLU A 35 12.62 -9.40 -0.76
N ARG A 36 12.32 -8.46 -1.65
CA ARG A 36 13.31 -7.81 -2.50
C ARG A 36 14.26 -6.91 -1.69
N ASP A 37 13.74 -6.25 -0.66
CA ASP A 37 14.45 -5.26 0.15
C ASP A 37 14.62 -5.79 1.58
N VAL A 38 13.77 -5.34 2.50
CA VAL A 38 13.76 -5.68 3.93
C VAL A 38 12.32 -5.83 4.40
N ILE A 39 12.11 -6.50 5.54
CA ILE A 39 10.78 -6.62 6.14
C ILE A 39 10.18 -5.23 6.35
N GLY A 40 8.93 -5.06 5.89
CA GLY A 40 8.23 -3.78 6.01
C GLY A 40 8.78 -2.63 5.15
N ALA A 41 9.53 -2.92 4.07
CA ALA A 41 10.19 -1.89 3.23
C ALA A 41 9.27 -0.71 2.84
N SER A 42 8.03 -0.97 2.46
CA SER A 42 7.04 0.07 2.11
C SER A 42 6.79 1.07 3.24
N PHE A 43 6.79 0.61 4.50
CA PHE A 43 6.59 1.48 5.65
C PHE A 43 7.84 2.30 5.97
N ARG A 44 9.03 1.75 5.71
CA ARG A 44 10.30 2.47 5.86
C ARG A 44 10.49 3.60 4.85
N GLN A 45 9.69 3.60 3.78
CA GLN A 45 9.66 4.66 2.75
C GLN A 45 8.62 5.74 3.06
N TRP A 46 7.86 5.62 4.15
CA TRP A 46 6.92 6.67 4.52
C TRP A 46 7.67 7.93 4.96
N PRO A 47 7.10 9.12 4.70
CA PRO A 47 7.56 10.34 5.34
C PRO A 47 7.68 10.14 6.86
N ALA A 48 8.77 10.61 7.46
CA ALA A 48 9.10 10.38 8.87
C ALA A 48 7.99 10.84 9.84
N GLU A 49 7.18 11.82 9.43
CA GLU A 49 6.05 12.37 10.17
C GLU A 49 4.73 11.62 9.94
N MET A 50 4.64 10.79 8.90
CA MET A 50 3.46 10.01 8.58
C MET A 50 3.21 8.94 9.64
N ARG A 51 1.93 8.70 9.96
CA ARG A 51 1.48 7.74 10.98
C ARG A 51 0.29 6.94 10.46
N LEU A 52 0.12 5.74 10.98
CA LEU A 52 -1.08 4.94 10.72
C LEU A 52 -2.37 5.72 11.05
N LEU A 53 -3.36 5.58 10.19
CA LEU A 53 -4.69 6.20 10.35
C LEU A 53 -5.50 5.50 11.43
N THR A 54 -5.47 4.17 11.41
CA THR A 54 -6.18 3.28 12.31
C THR A 54 -5.50 3.26 13.69
N PRO A 55 -6.25 3.42 14.78
CA PRO A 55 -5.68 3.38 16.12
C PRO A 55 -5.37 1.94 16.56
N SER A 56 -4.22 1.77 17.18
CA SER A 56 -3.82 0.57 17.89
C SER A 56 -4.21 0.64 19.35
N PHE A 57 -4.85 -0.42 19.84
CA PHE A 57 -5.22 -0.58 21.24
C PHE A 57 -5.19 -2.07 21.61
N PRO A 58 -4.60 -2.47 22.76
CA PRO A 58 -4.41 -3.88 23.12
C PRO A 58 -5.71 -4.49 23.71
N GLY A 59 -6.78 -4.50 22.91
CA GLY A 59 -8.11 -5.00 23.29
C GLY A 59 -8.23 -6.53 23.36
N ASN A 60 -7.13 -7.25 23.06
CA ASN A 60 -7.10 -8.70 22.82
C ASN A 60 -7.79 -9.52 23.92
N ALA A 61 -7.64 -9.12 25.19
CA ALA A 61 -8.24 -9.79 26.34
C ALA A 61 -9.79 -9.76 26.36
N PHE A 62 -10.41 -8.84 25.60
CA PHE A 62 -11.85 -8.64 25.50
C PHE A 62 -12.42 -9.02 24.13
N GLY A 63 -11.66 -9.78 23.33
CA GLY A 63 -12.09 -10.27 22.02
C GLY A 63 -12.01 -9.24 20.90
N ALA A 64 -11.46 -8.05 21.14
CA ALA A 64 -11.17 -7.05 20.11
C ALA A 64 -9.68 -7.07 19.81
N ARG A 65 -9.29 -7.49 18.60
CA ARG A 65 -7.89 -7.47 18.18
C ARG A 65 -7.48 -6.05 17.82
N ASP A 66 -6.30 -5.63 18.28
CA ASP A 66 -5.65 -4.39 17.84
C ASP A 66 -5.75 -4.27 16.32
N LEU A 67 -6.31 -3.18 15.79
CA LEU A 67 -6.67 -3.06 14.37
C LEU A 67 -5.45 -3.18 13.44
N ASN A 68 -4.27 -2.84 13.94
CA ASN A 68 -3.04 -2.93 13.17
C ASN A 68 -2.23 -4.21 13.46
N ALA A 69 -2.73 -5.13 14.28
CA ALA A 69 -2.08 -6.43 14.44
C ALA A 69 -2.29 -7.31 13.18
N ILE A 70 -1.31 -8.13 12.85
CA ILE A 70 -1.37 -9.10 11.74
C ILE A 70 -1.48 -10.55 12.20
N THR A 71 -1.33 -10.80 13.51
CA THR A 71 -1.48 -12.13 14.11
C THR A 71 -2.49 -12.10 15.25
N LEU A 72 -2.87 -13.28 15.75
CA LEU A 72 -3.85 -13.44 16.82
C LEU A 72 -3.37 -12.94 18.18
N ASP A 73 -2.07 -12.97 18.44
CA ASP A 73 -1.46 -12.87 19.76
C ASP A 73 -0.54 -11.65 19.93
N THR A 74 -0.43 -10.81 18.91
CA THR A 74 0.37 -9.59 18.92
C THR A 74 -0.51 -8.32 19.02
N SER A 75 0.13 -7.18 19.30
CA SER A 75 -0.48 -5.85 19.31
C SER A 75 0.61 -4.79 19.16
N PRO A 76 0.59 -3.97 18.09
CA PRO A 76 1.47 -2.81 17.97
C PRO A 76 1.36 -1.86 19.17
N ALA A 77 0.16 -1.62 19.72
CA ALA A 77 0.03 -0.77 20.90
C ALA A 77 0.81 -1.29 22.11
N LEU A 78 0.83 -2.62 22.32
CA LEU A 78 1.60 -3.22 23.40
C LEU A 78 3.11 -3.21 23.12
N ALA A 79 3.50 -3.51 21.89
CA ALA A 79 4.91 -3.63 21.50
C ALA A 79 5.62 -2.28 21.44
N LEU A 80 4.92 -1.24 20.98
CA LEU A 80 5.48 0.07 20.66
C LEU A 80 5.09 1.17 21.67
N ASP A 81 4.15 0.91 22.59
CA ASP A 81 3.55 1.92 23.49
C ASP A 81 2.99 3.13 22.69
N CYS A 82 2.42 2.86 21.51
CA CYS A 82 1.99 3.85 20.54
C CYS A 82 0.62 3.51 19.94
N GLU A 83 -0.29 4.49 19.92
CA GLU A 83 -1.63 4.32 19.34
C GLU A 83 -1.61 4.45 17.81
N HIS A 84 -0.73 5.29 17.25
CA HIS A 84 -0.63 5.50 15.81
C HIS A 84 0.84 5.43 15.40
N PRO A 85 1.37 4.23 15.15
CA PRO A 85 2.78 4.04 14.82
C PRO A 85 3.22 4.81 13.57
N THR A 86 4.49 5.22 13.56
CA THR A 86 5.19 5.64 12.33
C THR A 86 5.36 4.46 11.37
N GLY A 87 5.75 4.75 10.13
CA GLY A 87 6.17 3.70 9.21
C GLY A 87 7.33 2.86 9.77
N ASP A 88 8.38 3.51 10.28
CA ASP A 88 9.52 2.81 10.91
C ASP A 88 9.12 1.98 12.13
N GLU A 89 8.30 2.52 13.04
CA GLU A 89 7.81 1.81 14.22
C GLU A 89 6.98 0.58 13.81
N TYR A 90 6.17 0.70 12.76
CA TYR A 90 5.39 -0.43 12.26
C TYR A 90 6.25 -1.47 11.54
N ALA A 91 7.28 -1.07 10.81
CA ALA A 91 8.27 -1.98 10.24
C ALA A 91 9.05 -2.75 11.32
N GLU A 92 9.45 -2.08 12.40
CA GLU A 92 10.06 -2.73 13.57
C GLU A 92 9.10 -3.74 14.23
N TYR A 93 7.80 -3.41 14.30
CA TYR A 93 6.78 -4.37 14.76
C TYR A 93 6.69 -5.61 13.85
N LEU A 94 6.74 -5.44 12.52
CA LEU A 94 6.72 -6.57 11.58
C LEU A 94 7.95 -7.47 11.72
N GLU A 95 9.14 -6.88 11.89
CA GLU A 95 10.38 -7.61 12.18
C GLU A 95 10.25 -8.41 13.48
N ALA A 96 9.75 -7.79 14.55
CA ALA A 96 9.54 -8.46 15.83
C ALA A 96 8.52 -9.61 15.74
N VAL A 97 7.48 -9.48 14.92
CA VAL A 97 6.50 -10.55 14.65
C VAL A 97 7.14 -11.70 13.89
N ALA A 98 7.90 -11.39 12.84
CA ALA A 98 8.62 -12.41 12.06
C ALA A 98 9.59 -13.21 12.94
N ASP A 99 10.37 -12.51 13.79
CA ASP A 99 11.27 -13.15 14.75
C ASP A 99 10.53 -13.96 15.81
N PHE A 100 9.40 -13.45 16.35
CA PHE A 100 8.64 -14.12 17.42
C PHE A 100 8.00 -15.43 16.96
N HIS A 101 7.59 -15.51 15.69
CA HIS A 101 6.99 -16.69 15.09
C HIS A 101 7.99 -17.52 14.26
N ASP A 102 9.29 -17.22 14.32
CA ASP A 102 10.34 -17.89 13.53
C ASP A 102 10.05 -17.94 12.02
N VAL A 103 9.41 -16.90 11.47
CA VAL A 103 9.00 -16.83 10.06
C VAL A 103 10.23 -16.88 9.14
N ARG A 104 10.21 -17.78 8.15
CA ARG A 104 11.30 -17.92 7.19
C ARG A 104 11.26 -16.84 6.10
N VAL A 105 11.88 -15.70 6.38
CA VAL A 105 12.04 -14.60 5.41
C VAL A 105 13.43 -14.59 4.79
N GLU A 106 13.49 -14.45 3.47
CA GLU A 106 14.73 -14.29 2.70
C GLU A 106 14.70 -12.93 1.99
N THR A 107 15.41 -11.97 2.58
CA THR A 107 15.56 -10.60 2.07
C THR A 107 16.59 -10.51 0.94
N GLY A 108 16.46 -9.51 0.07
CA GLY A 108 17.34 -9.34 -1.10
C GLY A 108 16.97 -10.22 -2.30
N VAL A 109 15.81 -10.90 -2.26
CA VAL A 109 15.31 -11.76 -3.33
C VAL A 109 14.18 -11.03 -4.07
N ASP A 110 14.52 -10.47 -5.22
CA ASP A 110 13.57 -9.79 -6.08
C ASP A 110 12.93 -10.79 -7.04
N VAL A 111 11.61 -10.95 -6.95
CA VAL A 111 10.83 -11.84 -7.82
C VAL A 111 10.38 -11.02 -9.02
N GLU A 112 11.00 -11.29 -10.16
CA GLU A 112 10.82 -10.50 -11.39
C GLU A 112 9.66 -11.04 -12.24
N CYS A 113 9.42 -12.36 -12.19
CA CYS A 113 8.37 -13.03 -12.96
C CYS A 113 7.91 -14.32 -12.27
N VAL A 114 6.64 -14.69 -12.48
CA VAL A 114 6.06 -15.97 -12.07
C VAL A 114 5.57 -16.72 -13.32
N VAL A 115 6.12 -17.91 -13.54
CA VAL A 115 5.79 -18.76 -14.69
C VAL A 115 5.04 -19.99 -14.20
N ASP A 116 3.79 -20.14 -14.60
CA ASP A 116 2.98 -21.36 -14.40
C ASP A 116 3.48 -22.48 -15.32
N HIS A 117 3.57 -23.70 -14.78
CA HIS A 117 3.96 -24.90 -15.53
C HIS A 117 2.86 -25.50 -16.40
N ALA A 118 1.65 -24.95 -16.38
CA ALA A 118 0.50 -25.45 -17.13
C ALA A 118 0.81 -25.60 -18.64
N GLY A 119 0.84 -26.84 -19.12
CA GLY A 119 1.04 -27.16 -20.54
C GLY A 119 2.49 -27.13 -21.05
N SER A 120 3.48 -27.05 -20.15
CA SER A 120 4.90 -27.13 -20.51
C SER A 120 5.33 -28.57 -20.88
N GLU A 121 6.34 -28.73 -21.76
CA GLU A 121 6.86 -30.08 -22.08
C GLU A 121 7.54 -30.75 -20.86
N GLU A 122 7.92 -29.97 -19.84
CA GLU A 122 8.42 -30.44 -18.54
C GLU A 122 7.29 -30.95 -17.61
N SER A 123 6.04 -30.50 -17.79
CA SER A 123 4.87 -30.94 -17.01
C SER A 123 4.38 -32.35 -17.37
N ALA A 124 5.07 -33.06 -18.27
CA ALA A 124 4.67 -34.40 -18.70
C ALA A 124 4.83 -35.47 -17.59
N ASP A 125 5.63 -35.19 -16.55
CA ASP A 125 5.87 -36.09 -15.41
C ASP A 125 5.26 -35.57 -14.08
N GLU A 126 4.80 -34.32 -14.02
CA GLU A 126 4.12 -33.75 -12.84
C GLU A 126 2.60 -33.77 -13.04
N THR A 127 1.93 -34.65 -12.31
CA THR A 127 0.46 -34.72 -12.34
C THR A 127 -0.11 -33.51 -11.62
N ALA A 128 -0.86 -32.67 -12.34
CA ALA A 128 -1.67 -31.64 -11.73
C ALA A 128 -2.52 -32.22 -10.60
N ASP A 129 -2.75 -31.45 -9.53
CA ASP A 129 -3.65 -31.86 -8.47
C ASP A 129 -5.13 -31.84 -8.92
N GLU A 130 -6.06 -32.17 -8.02
CA GLU A 130 -7.49 -32.29 -8.35
C GLU A 130 -8.12 -30.99 -8.87
N GLU A 131 -7.51 -29.85 -8.56
CA GLU A 131 -7.93 -28.52 -8.98
C GLU A 131 -7.11 -27.97 -10.16
N GLY A 132 -6.14 -28.74 -10.66
CA GLY A 132 -5.39 -28.42 -11.88
C GLY A 132 -4.09 -27.66 -11.67
N THR A 133 -3.57 -27.54 -10.43
CA THR A 133 -2.28 -26.86 -10.20
C THR A 133 -1.11 -27.74 -10.62
N THR A 134 -0.24 -27.17 -11.45
CA THR A 134 0.96 -27.81 -11.99
C THR A 134 2.26 -27.32 -11.37
N GLY A 135 2.23 -26.30 -10.50
CA GLY A 135 3.41 -25.68 -9.93
C GLY A 135 3.92 -24.48 -10.72
N PHE A 136 4.92 -23.80 -10.16
CA PHE A 136 5.42 -22.51 -10.62
C PHE A 136 6.94 -22.47 -10.62
N THR A 137 7.50 -21.61 -11.48
CA THR A 137 8.87 -21.11 -11.37
C THR A 137 8.87 -19.60 -11.20
N LEU A 138 9.45 -19.14 -10.10
CA LEU A 138 9.69 -17.74 -9.81
C LEU A 138 11.09 -17.38 -10.35
N GLU A 139 11.15 -16.49 -11.32
CA GLU A 139 12.42 -15.93 -11.78
C GLU A 139 12.85 -14.84 -10.79
N THR A 140 14.06 -14.98 -10.24
CA THR A 140 14.59 -14.02 -9.26
C THR A 140 15.99 -13.56 -9.61
N ASN A 141 16.39 -12.43 -9.03
CA ASN A 141 17.76 -11.91 -9.09
C ASN A 141 18.83 -12.87 -8.52
N THR A 142 18.44 -13.89 -7.76
CA THR A 142 19.33 -14.91 -7.17
C THR A 142 19.27 -16.27 -7.87
N GLY A 143 18.48 -16.39 -8.94
CA GLY A 143 18.23 -17.63 -9.68
C GLY A 143 16.78 -18.11 -9.56
N PRO A 144 16.36 -19.10 -10.36
CA PRO A 144 14.99 -19.59 -10.35
C PRO A 144 14.69 -20.37 -9.06
N ILE A 145 13.49 -20.18 -8.52
CA ILE A 145 12.94 -20.92 -7.38
C ILE A 145 11.66 -21.61 -7.83
N ARG A 146 11.51 -22.90 -7.55
CA ARG A 146 10.29 -23.66 -7.85
C ARG A 146 9.38 -23.69 -6.62
N ALA A 147 8.09 -23.55 -6.85
CA ALA A 147 7.09 -23.64 -5.79
C ALA A 147 5.83 -24.35 -6.30
N ARG A 148 5.19 -25.17 -5.47
CA ARG A 148 3.89 -25.77 -5.84
C ARG A 148 2.75 -24.74 -5.81
N PHE A 149 2.77 -23.85 -4.82
CA PHE A 149 1.83 -22.75 -4.67
C PHE A 149 2.56 -21.42 -4.53
N VAL A 150 1.93 -20.34 -5.02
CA VAL A 150 2.44 -18.97 -4.89
C VAL A 150 1.39 -18.12 -4.21
N ILE A 151 1.80 -17.36 -3.20
CA ILE A 151 0.99 -16.33 -2.55
C ILE A 151 1.60 -14.97 -2.89
N TRP A 152 0.91 -14.19 -3.71
CA TRP A 152 1.32 -12.85 -4.09
C TRP A 152 0.93 -11.86 -2.99
N ALA A 153 1.92 -11.26 -2.34
CA ALA A 153 1.76 -10.33 -1.21
C ALA A 153 2.61 -9.05 -1.40
N ALA A 154 2.94 -8.69 -2.65
CA ALA A 154 3.91 -7.64 -2.99
C ALA A 154 3.34 -6.20 -2.90
N GLY A 155 2.05 -6.05 -2.58
CA GLY A 155 1.43 -4.75 -2.28
C GLY A 155 1.52 -3.73 -3.42
N GLN A 156 1.51 -2.44 -3.08
CA GLN A 156 1.43 -1.37 -4.08
C GLN A 156 2.49 -0.27 -3.98
N CYS A 157 3.06 -0.02 -2.80
CA CYS A 157 3.91 1.16 -2.56
C CYS A 157 5.15 1.25 -3.44
N GLY A 158 5.65 0.13 -3.97
CA GLY A 158 6.78 0.10 -4.90
C GLY A 158 6.49 0.67 -6.30
N TYR A 159 5.24 1.03 -6.61
CA TYR A 159 4.77 1.42 -7.95
C TYR A 159 3.91 2.69 -7.86
N PRO A 160 4.50 3.86 -7.55
CA PRO A 160 3.77 5.13 -7.47
C PRO A 160 3.18 5.50 -8.84
N ALA A 161 1.91 5.89 -8.86
CA ALA A 161 1.23 6.31 -10.08
C ALA A 161 1.33 7.83 -10.22
N ASP A 162 1.64 8.34 -11.40
CA ASP A 162 1.55 9.77 -11.72
C ASP A 162 0.12 10.20 -12.13
N GLY A 163 -0.85 9.27 -12.02
CA GLY A 163 -2.23 9.44 -12.46
C GLY A 163 -2.38 9.54 -13.98
N SER A 164 -1.34 9.17 -14.73
CA SER A 164 -1.22 9.41 -16.18
C SER A 164 -1.42 10.88 -16.55
N ILE A 165 -1.10 11.81 -15.63
CA ILE A 165 -1.27 13.24 -15.83
C ILE A 165 -0.16 13.73 -16.77
N PRO A 166 -0.49 14.28 -17.97
CA PRO A 166 0.50 14.92 -18.83
C PRO A 166 1.33 15.96 -18.06
N GLY A 167 2.65 15.80 -18.08
CA GLY A 167 3.56 16.64 -17.30
C GLY A 167 3.77 16.19 -15.86
N GLY A 168 3.32 14.99 -15.48
CA GLY A 168 3.56 14.36 -14.17
C GLY A 168 5.04 14.37 -13.74
N ASP A 169 5.97 14.31 -14.69
CA ASP A 169 7.42 14.45 -14.46
C ASP A 169 7.85 15.76 -13.76
N TRP A 170 6.99 16.78 -13.76
CA TRP A 170 7.22 18.04 -13.02
C TRP A 170 6.85 17.96 -11.55
N GLY A 171 6.06 16.96 -11.15
CA GLY A 171 5.64 16.73 -9.78
C GLY A 171 6.57 15.79 -9.03
N VAL A 172 6.36 15.72 -7.72
CA VAL A 172 7.04 14.81 -6.80
C VAL A 172 5.99 13.93 -6.15
N HIS A 173 6.05 12.62 -6.35
CA HIS A 173 5.09 11.70 -5.74
C HIS A 173 5.32 11.61 -4.22
N VAL A 174 4.25 11.58 -3.42
CA VAL A 174 4.32 11.51 -1.94
C VAL A 174 5.21 10.38 -1.43
N ALA A 175 5.22 9.23 -2.13
CA ALA A 175 6.03 8.06 -1.77
C ALA A 175 7.55 8.26 -1.95
N SER A 176 7.98 9.36 -2.59
CA SER A 176 9.40 9.70 -2.77
C SER A 176 9.91 10.73 -1.76
N ILE A 177 9.07 11.10 -0.78
CA ILE A 177 9.38 12.11 0.23
C ILE A 177 9.64 11.42 1.57
N ASP A 178 10.89 11.48 2.03
CA ASP A 178 11.31 10.85 3.29
C ASP A 178 10.89 11.65 4.54
N SER A 179 10.66 12.96 4.41
CA SER A 179 10.19 13.83 5.49
C SER A 179 9.63 15.13 4.91
N TRP A 180 8.54 15.62 5.50
CA TRP A 180 7.93 16.89 5.11
C TRP A 180 8.85 18.09 5.42
N ALA A 181 9.55 18.06 6.56
CA ALA A 181 10.52 19.07 6.94
C ALA A 181 11.73 19.10 5.98
N ASP A 182 12.31 17.94 5.71
CA ASP A 182 13.43 17.83 4.76
C ASP A 182 13.03 18.28 3.35
N HIS A 183 11.80 17.99 2.93
CA HIS A 183 11.28 18.45 1.64
C HIS A 183 11.14 19.97 1.61
N ALA A 184 10.50 20.54 2.63
CA ALA A 184 10.31 21.99 2.78
C ALA A 184 11.66 22.76 2.77
N ASP A 185 12.69 22.23 3.43
CA ASP A 185 14.03 22.81 3.47
C ASP A 185 14.77 22.77 2.11
N ARG A 186 14.42 21.83 1.22
CA ARG A 186 15.09 21.62 -0.07
C ARG A 186 14.50 22.46 -1.19
N VAL A 187 13.23 22.85 -1.07
CA VAL A 187 12.53 23.61 -2.11
C VAL A 187 12.71 25.11 -1.91
N ASP A 188 12.95 25.84 -3.01
CA ASP A 188 13.06 27.30 -2.99
C ASP A 188 11.71 27.91 -3.38
N GLY A 189 10.79 28.00 -2.42
CA GLY A 189 9.43 28.48 -2.65
C GLY A 189 8.66 28.70 -1.35
N ALA A 190 7.53 29.39 -1.45
CA ALA A 190 6.67 29.72 -0.31
C ALA A 190 5.31 29.01 -0.36
N ASP A 191 5.02 28.32 -1.46
CA ASP A 191 3.75 27.66 -1.72
C ASP A 191 3.91 26.33 -2.46
N ALA A 192 2.94 25.44 -2.29
CA ALA A 192 2.90 24.12 -2.89
C ALA A 192 1.48 23.78 -3.37
N ILE A 193 1.39 23.02 -4.45
CA ILE A 193 0.15 22.38 -4.90
C ILE A 193 0.21 20.91 -4.52
N VAL A 194 -0.85 20.38 -3.92
CA VAL A 194 -1.05 18.95 -3.72
C VAL A 194 -2.16 18.48 -4.66
N VAL A 195 -1.87 17.49 -5.49
CA VAL A 195 -2.81 16.86 -6.41
C VAL A 195 -3.31 15.55 -5.80
N GLY A 196 -4.60 15.49 -5.51
CA GLY A 196 -5.23 14.38 -4.79
C GLY A 196 -5.53 14.75 -3.35
N GLY A 197 -6.81 14.66 -2.97
CA GLY A 197 -7.34 15.14 -1.70
C GLY A 197 -7.69 14.06 -0.69
N ALA A 198 -7.26 12.82 -0.92
CA ALA A 198 -7.46 11.71 0.00
C ALA A 198 -6.43 11.75 1.16
N GLU A 199 -6.32 10.65 1.91
CA GLU A 199 -5.52 10.55 3.14
C GLU A 199 -4.08 11.05 2.99
N SER A 200 -3.34 10.55 1.99
CA SER A 200 -1.94 10.95 1.77
C SER A 200 -1.79 12.40 1.34
N GLY A 201 -2.75 12.93 0.57
CA GLY A 201 -2.72 14.32 0.11
C GLY A 201 -2.98 15.31 1.23
N ILE A 202 -3.94 15.00 2.10
CA ILE A 202 -4.22 15.82 3.28
C ILE A 202 -3.10 15.71 4.32
N ASP A 203 -2.49 14.53 4.50
CA ASP A 203 -1.30 14.40 5.36
C ASP A 203 -0.14 15.27 4.85
N ALA A 204 0.14 15.22 3.55
CA ALA A 204 1.16 16.05 2.91
C ALA A 204 0.85 17.54 3.06
N ALA A 205 -0.40 17.95 2.83
CA ALA A 205 -0.82 19.35 2.97
C ALA A 205 -0.63 19.87 4.39
N ILE A 206 -1.01 19.09 5.40
CA ILE A 206 -0.80 19.45 6.81
C ILE A 206 0.70 19.51 7.13
N GLY A 207 1.47 18.51 6.69
CA GLY A 207 2.92 18.44 6.93
C GLY A 207 3.65 19.66 6.36
N LEU A 208 3.44 19.97 5.09
CA LEU A 208 4.06 21.12 4.42
C LEU A 208 3.62 22.46 5.02
N ALA A 209 2.35 22.58 5.42
CA ALA A 209 1.85 23.79 6.04
C ALA A 209 2.43 24.06 7.44
N ILE A 210 2.69 23.00 8.21
CA ILE A 210 3.40 23.10 9.50
C ILE A 210 4.83 23.63 9.29
N GLU A 211 5.47 23.23 8.19
CA GLU A 211 6.82 23.69 7.81
C GLU A 211 6.82 25.07 7.12
N GLY A 212 5.66 25.70 6.99
CA GLY A 212 5.52 27.10 6.57
C GLY A 212 5.19 27.33 5.10
N LEU A 213 4.93 26.28 4.32
CA LEU A 213 4.48 26.42 2.92
C LEU A 213 2.97 26.65 2.87
N ALA A 214 2.51 27.66 2.12
CA ALA A 214 1.09 27.79 1.81
C ALA A 214 0.68 26.68 0.83
N VAL A 215 -0.35 25.90 1.14
CA VAL A 215 -0.72 24.72 0.36
C VAL A 215 -2.08 24.89 -0.30
N THR A 216 -2.18 24.60 -1.59
CA THR A 216 -3.46 24.41 -2.28
C THR A 216 -3.65 22.94 -2.63
N VAL A 217 -4.70 22.31 -2.10
CA VAL A 217 -5.08 20.92 -2.39
C VAL A 217 -6.14 20.92 -3.48
N LEU A 218 -5.87 20.22 -4.58
CA LEU A 218 -6.76 20.04 -5.72
C LEU A 218 -7.27 18.59 -5.74
N ASP A 219 -8.58 18.43 -5.67
CA ASP A 219 -9.23 17.11 -5.69
C ASP A 219 -10.53 17.15 -6.50
N ASP A 220 -10.83 16.05 -7.21
CA ASP A 220 -12.05 15.96 -8.02
C ASP A 220 -13.30 15.88 -7.15
N GLU A 221 -13.31 15.00 -6.15
CA GLU A 221 -14.48 14.77 -5.29
C GLU A 221 -14.51 15.68 -4.07
N GLY A 222 -13.33 16.03 -3.54
CA GLY A 222 -13.17 16.72 -2.27
C GLY A 222 -13.53 15.83 -1.09
N THR A 223 -12.74 14.78 -0.84
CA THR A 223 -13.03 13.75 0.20
C THR A 223 -13.28 14.31 1.62
N TRP A 224 -12.85 15.55 1.90
CA TRP A 224 -13.14 16.27 3.15
C TRP A 224 -14.58 16.79 3.27
N GLN A 225 -15.37 16.80 2.18
CA GLN A 225 -16.70 17.41 2.12
C GLN A 225 -17.83 16.53 2.66
N TYR A 226 -17.63 15.22 2.76
CA TYR A 226 -18.66 14.27 3.15
C TYR A 226 -18.16 13.29 4.22
N ARG A 227 -19.08 12.44 4.68
CA ARG A 227 -18.85 11.39 5.69
C ARG A 227 -19.47 10.10 5.17
N SER A 228 -18.73 9.01 5.30
CA SER A 228 -19.14 7.65 4.93
C SER A 228 -18.76 6.72 6.08
N PRO A 229 -19.53 5.66 6.36
CA PRO A 229 -19.10 4.60 7.26
C PRO A 229 -17.98 3.74 6.66
N ASP A 230 -17.77 3.77 5.33
CA ASP A 230 -16.63 3.11 4.71
C ASP A 230 -15.39 4.03 4.77
N PRO A 231 -14.36 3.68 5.58
CA PRO A 231 -13.13 4.47 5.67
C PRO A 231 -12.29 4.44 4.39
N SER A 232 -12.69 3.66 3.38
CA SER A 232 -12.02 3.59 2.07
C SER A 232 -12.43 4.71 1.12
N GLU A 233 -13.53 5.43 1.42
CA GLU A 233 -14.12 6.46 0.54
C GLU A 233 -13.96 7.89 1.08
N VAL A 234 -13.61 8.03 2.36
CA VAL A 234 -13.56 9.32 3.07
C VAL A 234 -12.33 9.43 3.95
N LEU A 235 -11.98 10.66 4.31
CA LEU A 235 -10.97 10.90 5.32
C LEU A 235 -11.38 10.27 6.66
N SER A 236 -10.44 9.58 7.28
CA SER A 236 -10.55 9.03 8.62
C SER A 236 -10.81 10.12 9.65
N PRO A 237 -11.39 9.77 10.82
CA PRO A 237 -11.54 10.72 11.92
C PRO A 237 -10.22 11.38 12.32
N ARG A 238 -9.11 10.62 12.34
CA ARG A 238 -7.77 11.14 12.66
C ARG A 238 -7.36 12.27 11.71
N THR A 239 -7.45 12.04 10.41
CA THR A 239 -7.04 13.03 9.41
C THR A 239 -7.95 14.24 9.42
N ASN A 240 -9.27 14.04 9.55
CA ASN A 240 -10.23 15.14 9.71
C ASN A 240 -9.92 16.01 10.95
N GLU A 241 -9.61 15.41 12.10
CA GLU A 241 -9.26 16.16 13.30
C GLU A 241 -7.96 16.95 13.14
N ARG A 242 -6.94 16.35 12.51
CA ARG A 242 -5.67 17.02 12.23
C ARG A 242 -5.87 18.19 11.26
N LEU A 243 -6.61 17.98 10.18
CA LEU A 243 -6.94 19.01 9.20
C LEU A 243 -7.70 20.17 9.86
N ALA A 244 -8.73 19.89 10.65
CA ALA A 244 -9.49 20.91 11.35
C ALA A 244 -8.62 21.75 12.29
N ARG A 245 -7.71 21.11 13.04
CA ARG A 245 -6.74 21.82 13.90
C ARG A 245 -5.78 22.68 13.09
N ALA A 246 -5.25 22.18 11.98
CA ALA A 246 -4.33 22.91 11.12
C ALA A 246 -4.99 24.15 10.50
N LEU A 247 -6.25 24.06 10.07
CA LEU A 247 -7.01 25.18 9.52
C LEU A 247 -7.34 26.29 10.55
N GLU A 248 -7.37 25.96 11.85
CA GLU A 248 -7.65 26.89 12.93
C GLU A 248 -6.38 27.49 13.58
N ASP A 249 -5.23 26.85 13.41
CA ASP A 249 -3.97 27.25 14.02
C ASP A 249 -3.27 28.37 13.23
N GLU A 250 -3.28 29.59 13.76
CA GLU A 250 -2.63 30.76 13.13
C GLU A 250 -1.10 30.64 12.98
N THR A 251 -0.48 29.63 13.60
CA THR A 251 0.96 29.36 13.44
C THR A 251 1.27 28.45 12.25
N VAL A 252 0.26 27.77 11.71
CA VAL A 252 0.36 26.91 10.53
C VAL A 252 0.10 27.76 9.27
N ALA A 253 0.85 27.51 8.20
CA ALA A 253 0.64 28.22 6.95
C ALA A 253 -0.74 27.89 6.32
N PRO A 254 -1.31 28.78 5.48
CA PRO A 254 -2.65 28.57 4.94
C PRO A 254 -2.76 27.28 4.12
N ILE A 255 -3.85 26.53 4.33
CA ILE A 255 -4.25 25.40 3.49
C ILE A 255 -5.56 25.77 2.78
N GLU A 256 -5.53 25.85 1.46
CA GLU A 256 -6.69 26.02 0.60
C GLU A 256 -7.14 24.66 0.07
N LEU A 257 -8.42 24.35 0.22
CA LEU A 257 -9.02 23.09 -0.21
C LEU A 257 -9.97 23.34 -1.39
N VAL A 258 -9.63 22.83 -2.56
CA VAL A 258 -10.40 23.01 -3.80
C VAL A 258 -10.97 21.67 -4.26
N ALA A 259 -12.29 21.52 -4.13
CA ALA A 259 -13.03 20.35 -4.60
C ALA A 259 -13.59 20.60 -6.02
N GLY A 260 -13.87 19.53 -6.78
CA GLY A 260 -14.27 19.64 -8.18
C GLY A 260 -13.11 20.00 -9.11
N ALA A 261 -11.87 19.95 -8.62
CA ALA A 261 -10.67 20.39 -9.31
C ALA A 261 -9.83 19.19 -9.78
N ARG A 262 -10.38 18.41 -10.72
CA ARG A 262 -9.62 17.34 -11.39
C ARG A 262 -8.49 17.93 -12.21
N VAL A 263 -7.24 17.68 -11.83
CA VAL A 263 -6.06 18.08 -12.58
C VAL A 263 -5.99 17.31 -13.90
N ASP A 264 -5.91 18.06 -15.01
CA ASP A 264 -5.78 17.53 -16.36
C ASP A 264 -4.31 17.43 -16.79
N ARG A 265 -3.47 18.40 -16.41
CA ARG A 265 -2.05 18.44 -16.77
C ARG A 265 -1.24 19.37 -15.88
N LEU A 266 0.07 19.12 -15.82
CA LEU A 266 1.05 19.97 -15.16
C LEU A 266 1.98 20.65 -16.17
N GLU A 267 2.30 21.91 -15.91
CA GLU A 267 3.23 22.71 -16.70
C GLU A 267 4.35 23.26 -15.81
N CYS A 268 5.54 23.47 -16.38
CA CYS A 268 6.62 24.22 -15.75
C CYS A 268 7.02 25.39 -16.65
N ASP A 269 6.84 26.61 -16.14
CA ASP A 269 7.26 27.84 -16.77
C ASP A 269 8.62 28.26 -16.23
N ARG A 270 9.64 28.22 -17.11
CA ARG A 270 11.00 28.67 -16.80
C ARG A 270 11.19 30.10 -17.25
N SER A 271 11.07 31.03 -16.31
CA SER A 271 11.36 32.45 -16.57
C SER A 271 12.82 32.75 -16.20
N ALA A 272 13.60 33.22 -17.18
CA ALA A 272 14.93 33.74 -16.91
C ALA A 272 14.80 35.07 -16.16
N SER A 273 15.08 35.10 -14.86
CA SER A 273 15.15 36.34 -14.12
C SER A 273 16.48 37.05 -14.47
N GLY A 274 16.39 38.20 -15.16
CA GLY A 274 17.51 39.13 -15.33
C GLY A 274 17.73 39.68 -16.74
N SER A 275 17.04 40.77 -17.08
CA SER A 275 17.67 41.83 -17.86
C SER A 275 18.73 42.50 -16.95
N GLY A 276 20.01 42.30 -17.25
CA GLY A 276 21.12 42.74 -16.41
C GLY A 276 21.07 44.23 -16.05
N SER A 277 21.16 44.52 -14.75
CA SER A 277 21.68 45.78 -14.23
C SER A 277 23.14 45.56 -13.85
N GLU A 278 24.05 46.20 -14.58
CA GLU A 278 25.50 46.15 -14.35
C GLU A 278 25.86 46.85 -13.03
N THR A 279 25.74 46.15 -11.90
CA THR A 279 26.52 46.49 -10.70
C THR A 279 26.87 45.19 -9.99
N GLY A 280 28.17 44.94 -9.90
CA GLY A 280 28.74 43.63 -9.60
C GLY A 280 28.39 43.07 -8.23
N THR A 281 27.82 41.87 -8.26
CA THR A 281 28.05 40.78 -7.30
C THR A 281 27.77 39.49 -8.06
N GLU A 282 28.69 38.52 -7.95
CA GLU A 282 28.67 37.25 -8.67
C GLU A 282 27.51 36.36 -8.21
N SER A 283 26.36 36.49 -8.87
CA SER A 283 25.30 35.49 -8.82
C SER A 283 24.79 35.36 -10.25
N GLY A 284 24.99 34.19 -10.87
CA GLY A 284 24.50 33.91 -12.21
C GLY A 284 22.98 34.06 -12.29
N PRO A 285 22.39 34.09 -13.51
CA PRO A 285 20.93 34.17 -13.66
C PRO A 285 20.27 33.03 -12.88
N GLN A 286 19.47 33.38 -11.87
CA GLN A 286 18.61 32.43 -11.18
C GLN A 286 17.39 32.22 -12.07
N THR A 287 17.26 31.02 -12.64
CA THR A 287 16.03 30.63 -13.33
C THR A 287 14.99 30.42 -12.24
N GLN A 288 13.96 31.27 -12.20
CA GLN A 288 12.83 31.02 -11.30
C GLN A 288 11.87 30.10 -12.05
N GLU A 289 11.72 28.89 -11.53
CA GLU A 289 10.74 27.93 -12.03
C GLU A 289 9.39 28.24 -11.36
N SER A 290 8.32 28.17 -12.16
CA SER A 290 6.95 28.24 -11.67
C SER A 290 6.23 27.03 -12.21
N TYR A 291 5.42 26.38 -11.38
CA TYR A 291 4.65 25.20 -11.73
C TYR A 291 3.19 25.57 -11.81
N VAL A 292 2.48 24.98 -12.78
CA VAL A 292 1.05 25.25 -12.98
C VAL A 292 0.29 23.94 -13.10
N ALA A 293 -0.70 23.75 -12.23
CA ALA A 293 -1.72 22.73 -12.39
C ALA A 293 -2.90 23.30 -13.16
N VAL A 294 -3.27 22.63 -14.26
CA VAL A 294 -4.43 23.01 -15.07
C VAL A 294 -5.51 21.95 -14.86
N THR A 295 -6.68 22.38 -14.43
CA THR A 295 -7.84 21.50 -14.21
C THR A 295 -8.60 21.22 -15.51
N THR A 296 -9.45 20.19 -15.51
CA THR A 296 -10.26 19.78 -16.67
C THR A 296 -11.23 20.86 -17.18
N ASP A 297 -11.65 21.79 -16.32
CA ASP A 297 -12.48 22.95 -16.68
C ASP A 297 -11.66 24.19 -17.11
N GLY A 298 -10.32 24.07 -17.07
CA GLY A 298 -9.38 25.06 -17.58
C GLY A 298 -8.92 26.10 -16.55
N GLU A 299 -9.27 25.94 -15.28
CA GLU A 299 -8.69 26.75 -14.21
C GLU A 299 -7.18 26.46 -14.04
N ARG A 300 -6.46 27.45 -13.51
CA ARG A 300 -5.00 27.41 -13.38
C ARG A 300 -4.62 27.75 -11.95
N TYR A 301 -3.83 26.87 -11.34
CA TYR A 301 -3.27 27.02 -10.00
C TYR A 301 -1.75 27.05 -10.12
N GLU A 302 -1.11 28.07 -9.56
CA GLU A 302 0.33 28.29 -9.69
C GLU A 302 1.02 28.06 -8.35
N ALA A 303 2.22 27.47 -8.38
CA ALA A 303 3.10 27.33 -7.22
C ALA A 303 4.56 27.52 -7.64
N THR A 304 5.37 27.87 -6.65
CA THR A 304 6.83 28.07 -6.77
C THR A 304 7.61 26.79 -6.50
N THR A 305 6.97 25.77 -5.93
CA THR A 305 7.56 24.44 -5.68
C THR A 305 6.93 23.39 -6.60
N PRO A 306 7.67 22.30 -6.92
CA PRO A 306 7.12 21.17 -7.66
C PRO A 306 5.81 20.65 -7.04
N PRO A 307 4.74 20.40 -7.82
CA PRO A 307 3.50 19.87 -7.28
C PRO A 307 3.71 18.50 -6.61
N ILE A 308 3.08 18.29 -5.46
CA ILE A 308 3.07 16.99 -4.78
C ILE A 308 1.95 16.13 -5.37
N LEU A 309 2.31 14.92 -5.81
CA LEU A 309 1.36 13.96 -6.38
C LEU A 309 0.96 12.95 -5.32
N ALA A 310 -0.29 13.05 -4.85
CA ALA A 310 -0.96 12.07 -3.99
C ALA A 310 -1.95 11.25 -4.83
N THR A 311 -1.48 10.74 -5.97
CA THR A 311 -2.27 10.17 -7.07
C THR A 311 -2.41 8.65 -7.02
N GLY A 312 -1.97 8.02 -5.93
CA GLY A 312 -2.13 6.59 -5.70
C GLY A 312 -0.98 5.75 -6.27
N PHE A 313 -1.25 4.47 -6.51
CA PHE A 313 -0.24 3.47 -6.89
C PHE A 313 -0.82 2.53 -7.93
N GLU A 314 -0.02 2.12 -8.92
CA GLU A 314 -0.41 1.14 -9.95
C GLU A 314 -0.49 -0.28 -9.38
N GLY A 315 0.33 -0.58 -8.37
CA GLY A 315 0.34 -1.89 -7.72
C GLY A 315 1.31 -2.90 -8.33
N SER A 316 1.64 -3.95 -7.56
CA SER A 316 2.55 -5.01 -7.98
C SER A 316 1.91 -6.04 -8.94
N LEU A 317 0.57 -6.07 -9.03
CA LEU A 317 -0.15 -7.01 -9.89
C LEU A 317 0.22 -6.88 -11.37
N GLY A 318 0.72 -5.73 -11.83
CA GLY A 318 1.24 -5.58 -13.19
C GLY A 318 2.34 -6.60 -13.55
N LEU A 319 3.09 -7.12 -12.58
CA LEU A 319 4.12 -8.14 -12.79
C LEU A 319 3.55 -9.54 -13.06
N VAL A 320 2.32 -9.79 -12.63
CA VAL A 320 1.63 -11.09 -12.72
C VAL A 320 0.26 -10.96 -13.37
N ALA A 321 0.03 -9.87 -14.12
CA ALA A 321 -1.28 -9.53 -14.67
C ALA A 321 -1.81 -10.63 -15.59
N GLU A 322 -0.95 -11.29 -16.37
CA GLU A 322 -1.35 -12.41 -17.24
C GLU A 322 -1.87 -13.63 -16.47
N SER A 323 -1.57 -13.73 -15.17
CA SER A 323 -2.04 -14.80 -14.29
C SER A 323 -3.34 -14.47 -13.57
N PHE A 324 -3.94 -13.30 -13.80
CA PHE A 324 -5.24 -12.91 -13.24
C PHE A 324 -6.18 -12.44 -14.35
N ALA A 325 -7.48 -12.73 -14.20
CA ALA A 325 -8.51 -11.99 -14.91
C ALA A 325 -8.89 -10.75 -14.09
N PHE A 326 -9.37 -9.69 -14.75
CA PHE A 326 -9.79 -8.46 -14.11
C PHE A 326 -11.23 -8.12 -14.50
N GLU A 327 -11.98 -7.47 -13.59
CA GLU A 327 -13.38 -7.09 -13.87
C GLU A 327 -13.50 -6.00 -14.94
N ASN A 328 -12.52 -5.10 -15.01
CA ASN A 328 -12.53 -3.92 -15.86
C ASN A 328 -11.20 -3.76 -16.60
N ASP A 329 -11.22 -3.07 -17.74
CA ASP A 329 -10.05 -2.81 -18.59
C ASP A 329 -8.95 -1.95 -17.91
N ASN A 330 -9.20 -1.44 -16.70
CA ASN A 330 -8.23 -0.67 -15.92
C ASN A 330 -7.35 -1.56 -15.01
N ASP A 331 -7.57 -2.89 -14.99
CA ASP A 331 -6.79 -3.87 -14.22
C ASP A 331 -6.75 -3.62 -12.69
N ASP A 332 -7.67 -2.82 -12.15
CA ASP A 332 -7.66 -2.41 -10.73
C ASP A 332 -8.20 -3.48 -9.77
N CYS A 333 -9.11 -4.35 -10.25
CA CYS A 333 -9.81 -5.34 -9.44
C CYS A 333 -9.61 -6.76 -10.02
N PRO A 334 -8.68 -7.56 -9.48
CA PRO A 334 -8.50 -8.93 -9.92
C PRO A 334 -9.72 -9.79 -9.54
N LEU A 335 -10.15 -10.64 -10.47
CA LEU A 335 -11.17 -11.65 -10.28
C LEU A 335 -10.59 -12.84 -9.52
N LEU A 336 -10.97 -12.95 -8.25
CA LEU A 336 -10.55 -14.00 -7.33
C LEU A 336 -11.69 -14.98 -7.05
N THR A 337 -11.35 -16.21 -6.66
CA THR A 337 -12.30 -17.11 -6.01
C THR A 337 -12.62 -16.62 -4.60
N ASP A 338 -13.66 -17.18 -3.97
CA ASP A 338 -14.02 -16.90 -2.56
C ASP A 338 -12.91 -17.29 -1.55
N ARG A 339 -11.80 -17.88 -2.03
CA ARG A 339 -10.61 -18.25 -1.27
C ARG A 339 -9.36 -17.45 -1.66
N ASP A 340 -9.54 -16.33 -2.36
CA ASP A 340 -8.49 -15.42 -2.84
C ASP A 340 -7.50 -16.04 -3.85
N GLU A 341 -7.93 -17.08 -4.55
CA GLU A 341 -7.17 -17.71 -5.63
C GLU A 341 -7.46 -17.02 -6.97
N SER A 342 -6.49 -16.96 -7.86
CA SER A 342 -6.72 -16.54 -9.24
C SER A 342 -7.76 -17.44 -9.92
N THR A 343 -8.71 -16.83 -10.62
CA THR A 343 -9.72 -17.54 -11.41
C THR A 343 -9.18 -18.15 -12.71
N THR A 344 -7.97 -17.76 -13.12
CA THR A 344 -7.33 -18.20 -14.36
C THR A 344 -6.10 -19.08 -14.14
N THR A 345 -5.47 -19.00 -12.96
CA THR A 345 -4.21 -19.66 -12.65
C THR A 345 -4.30 -20.38 -11.31
N PRO A 346 -4.76 -21.65 -11.30
CA PRO A 346 -4.88 -22.43 -10.06
C PRO A 346 -3.55 -22.55 -9.31
N GLY A 347 -3.57 -22.29 -8.02
CA GLY A 347 -2.44 -22.36 -7.10
C GLY A 347 -1.72 -21.03 -6.91
N LEU A 348 -2.13 -19.97 -7.62
CA LEU A 348 -1.69 -18.61 -7.40
C LEU A 348 -2.76 -17.85 -6.60
N PHE A 349 -2.39 -17.40 -5.40
CA PHE A 349 -3.26 -16.68 -4.47
C PHE A 349 -2.84 -15.21 -4.36
N LEU A 350 -3.78 -14.34 -4.02
CA LEU A 350 -3.54 -12.92 -3.72
C LEU A 350 -3.90 -12.60 -2.27
N VAL A 351 -3.02 -11.90 -1.56
CA VAL A 351 -3.31 -11.38 -0.21
C VAL A 351 -2.90 -9.92 -0.08
N GLY A 352 -3.58 -9.20 0.81
CA GLY A 352 -3.25 -7.81 1.14
C GLY A 352 -4.22 -6.79 0.53
N PRO A 353 -3.80 -5.52 0.37
CA PRO A 353 -4.72 -4.41 0.12
C PRO A 353 -5.34 -4.41 -1.29
N GLN A 354 -4.85 -5.24 -2.21
CA GLN A 354 -5.39 -5.41 -3.56
C GLN A 354 -6.50 -6.48 -3.64
N VAL A 355 -6.81 -7.17 -2.54
CA VAL A 355 -7.96 -8.08 -2.47
C VAL A 355 -9.25 -7.24 -2.43
N ALA A 356 -10.20 -7.60 -3.29
CA ALA A 356 -11.53 -7.02 -3.32
C ALA A 356 -12.56 -8.12 -3.57
N HIS A 357 -13.69 -8.04 -2.87
CA HIS A 357 -14.83 -8.95 -3.00
C HIS A 357 -16.13 -8.18 -2.87
N ASP A 358 -17.13 -8.50 -3.71
CA ASP A 358 -18.49 -7.93 -3.66
C ASP A 358 -18.53 -6.39 -3.54
N GLY A 359 -17.62 -5.71 -4.25
CA GLY A 359 -17.50 -4.24 -4.23
C GLY A 359 -16.82 -3.65 -2.99
N GLN A 360 -16.37 -4.48 -2.04
CA GLN A 360 -15.59 -4.05 -0.88
C GLN A 360 -14.09 -4.19 -1.14
N SER A 361 -13.36 -3.09 -0.94
CA SER A 361 -11.90 -3.10 -0.89
C SER A 361 -11.39 -3.50 0.49
N PHE A 362 -10.40 -4.39 0.52
CA PHE A 362 -9.71 -4.83 1.73
C PHE A 362 -8.47 -3.96 2.01
N CYS A 363 -8.49 -2.67 1.70
CA CYS A 363 -7.32 -1.78 1.78
C CYS A 363 -6.75 -1.50 3.20
N PHE A 364 -7.44 -1.92 4.27
CA PHE A 364 -6.95 -1.78 5.65
C PHE A 364 -6.45 -3.10 6.24
N ILE A 365 -5.42 -3.03 7.09
CA ILE A 365 -4.83 -4.20 7.78
C ILE A 365 -5.91 -5.05 8.47
N TYR A 366 -6.82 -4.43 9.21
CA TYR A 366 -7.87 -5.17 9.91
C TYR A 366 -8.87 -5.87 8.97
N LYS A 367 -9.00 -5.42 7.71
CA LYS A 367 -9.82 -6.06 6.67
C LYS A 367 -9.04 -7.25 6.08
N PHE A 368 -7.93 -7.01 5.38
CA PHE A 368 -7.20 -8.06 4.65
C PHE A 368 -6.62 -9.16 5.57
N ARG A 369 -6.31 -8.86 6.83
CA ARG A 369 -5.78 -9.88 7.76
C ARG A 369 -6.75 -11.01 8.05
N GLN A 370 -8.04 -10.81 7.81
CA GLN A 370 -9.07 -11.84 8.03
C GLN A 370 -9.01 -12.94 6.97
N ARG A 371 -8.21 -12.75 5.92
CA ARG A 371 -8.08 -13.65 4.78
C ARG A 371 -6.85 -14.56 4.83
N PHE A 372 -5.87 -14.26 5.67
CA PHE A 372 -4.63 -15.02 5.77
C PHE A 372 -4.85 -16.51 6.05
N ALA A 373 -5.68 -16.82 7.04
CA ALA A 373 -6.01 -18.19 7.40
C ALA A 373 -6.91 -18.89 6.37
N VAL A 374 -7.69 -18.13 5.59
CA VAL A 374 -8.51 -18.67 4.48
C VAL A 374 -7.61 -19.25 3.39
N VAL A 375 -6.58 -18.48 2.99
CA VAL A 375 -5.59 -18.93 2.00
C VAL A 375 -4.74 -20.08 2.55
N ALA A 376 -4.27 -19.97 3.80
CA ALA A 376 -3.47 -21.03 4.42
C ALA A 376 -4.25 -22.36 4.54
N GLU A 377 -5.53 -22.31 4.95
CA GLU A 377 -6.40 -23.50 5.01
C GLU A 377 -6.58 -24.13 3.62
N THR A 378 -6.84 -23.30 2.61
CA THR A 378 -7.04 -23.78 1.22
C THR A 378 -5.81 -24.52 0.71
N ILE A 379 -4.62 -23.98 0.94
CA ILE A 379 -3.36 -24.65 0.55
C ILE A 379 -3.14 -25.91 1.40
N GLY A 380 -3.41 -25.85 2.70
CA GLY A 380 -3.27 -26.99 3.61
C GLY A 380 -4.14 -28.18 3.20
N ASP A 381 -5.40 -27.94 2.86
CA ASP A 381 -6.34 -28.96 2.39
C ASP A 381 -5.85 -29.61 1.08
N ARG A 382 -5.29 -28.82 0.16
CA ARG A 382 -4.74 -29.31 -1.13
C ARG A 382 -3.41 -30.05 -0.99
N LEU A 383 -2.67 -29.79 0.07
CA LEU A 383 -1.49 -30.57 0.48
C LEU A 383 -1.86 -31.81 1.29
N GLY A 384 -3.09 -31.89 1.79
CA GLY A 384 -3.57 -32.98 2.64
C GLY A 384 -2.97 -32.97 4.04
N VAL A 385 -2.61 -31.78 4.55
CA VAL A 385 -2.12 -31.58 5.92
C VAL A 385 -3.27 -31.24 6.87
N ASP A 386 -3.02 -31.36 8.18
CA ASP A 386 -4.00 -31.05 9.22
C ASP A 386 -4.17 -29.53 9.41
N THR A 387 -5.40 -29.03 9.23
CA THR A 387 -5.72 -27.59 9.31
C THR A 387 -6.44 -27.19 10.61
N ASP A 388 -6.64 -28.13 11.55
CA ASP A 388 -7.33 -27.90 12.83
C ASP A 388 -6.71 -26.75 13.66
N SER A 389 -5.42 -26.47 13.50
CA SER A 389 -4.71 -25.38 14.19
C SER A 389 -5.19 -23.97 13.78
N LEU A 390 -5.88 -23.85 12.64
CA LEU A 390 -6.45 -22.60 12.14
C LEU A 390 -7.84 -22.30 12.72
N GLU A 391 -8.49 -23.24 13.41
CA GLU A 391 -9.79 -22.99 14.04
C GLU A 391 -9.73 -21.84 15.06
N GLU A 392 -8.57 -21.59 15.66
CA GLU A 392 -8.35 -20.43 16.51
C GLU A 392 -8.62 -19.11 15.76
N TYR A 393 -8.32 -19.00 14.47
CA TYR A 393 -8.61 -17.79 13.69
C TYR A 393 -10.12 -17.55 13.58
N ARG A 394 -10.94 -18.59 13.43
CA ARG A 394 -12.42 -18.49 13.45
C ARG A 394 -12.90 -18.03 14.82
N GLU A 395 -12.44 -18.67 15.90
CA GLU A 395 -12.80 -18.28 17.27
C GLU A 395 -12.45 -16.82 17.59
N LYS A 396 -11.36 -16.32 17.01
CA LYS A 396 -10.84 -14.97 17.24
C LYS A 396 -11.26 -13.95 16.17
N ARG A 397 -12.17 -14.32 15.27
CA ARG A 397 -12.73 -13.44 14.21
C ARG A 397 -11.65 -12.83 13.31
N MET A 398 -10.66 -13.64 12.94
CA MET A 398 -9.66 -13.33 11.90
C MET A 398 -9.71 -14.38 10.79
N PHE A 399 -10.91 -14.87 10.49
CA PHE A 399 -11.21 -15.83 9.45
C PHE A 399 -12.55 -15.41 8.81
N LEU A 400 -12.49 -14.69 7.69
CA LEU A 400 -13.68 -14.22 6.99
C LEU A 400 -14.00 -15.21 5.87
N GLU A 401 -15.04 -16.04 6.04
CA GLU A 401 -15.51 -17.00 5.01
C GLU A 401 -16.68 -16.48 4.21
N ASP A 402 -17.58 -15.77 4.89
CA ASP A 402 -18.80 -15.25 4.32
C ASP A 402 -18.53 -13.84 3.78
N LEU A 403 -18.49 -13.73 2.46
CA LEU A 403 -18.27 -12.44 1.78
C LEU A 403 -19.59 -11.66 1.61
N GLU A 404 -20.76 -12.30 1.82
CA GLU A 404 -22.07 -11.62 1.75
C GLU A 404 -22.20 -10.54 2.86
N CYS A 405 -21.43 -10.66 3.95
CA CYS A 405 -21.40 -9.68 5.04
C CYS A 405 -20.48 -8.47 4.79
N CYS A 406 -19.87 -8.35 3.60
CA CYS A 406 -19.01 -7.23 3.23
C CYS A 406 -19.79 -5.97 2.82
N GLU A 407 -21.13 -6.01 2.73
CA GLU A 407 -21.94 -4.79 2.67
C GLU A 407 -21.72 -3.98 3.96
N PRO A 408 -21.33 -2.69 3.88
CA PRO A 408 -21.12 -1.90 5.09
C PRO A 408 -22.41 -1.84 5.90
N ASP A 409 -22.40 -2.48 7.07
CA ASP A 409 -23.45 -2.29 8.08
C ASP A 409 -23.44 -0.81 8.48
N TYR A 410 -24.38 -0.05 7.90
CA TYR A 410 -24.49 1.38 8.15
C TYR A 410 -24.74 1.60 9.64
N CYS A 411 -23.90 2.43 10.26
CA CYS A 411 -24.17 2.93 11.60
C CYS A 411 -25.49 3.72 11.57
N ASP A 412 -26.35 3.50 12.57
CA ASP A 412 -27.67 4.15 12.66
C ASP A 412 -27.61 5.70 12.74
N CYS A 413 -26.45 6.29 13.03
CA CYS A 413 -26.27 7.73 13.20
C CYS A 413 -24.88 8.25 12.83
#